data_AF-G9ZCG6-F1
#
_entry.id   AF-G9ZCG6-F1
#
_cell.length_a   1.000
_cell.length_b   1.000
_cell.length_c   1.000
_cell.angle_alpha   90.00
_cell.angle_beta   90.00
_cell.angle_gamma   90.00
#
_symmetry.space_group_name_H-M   'P 1'
#
loop_
_entity.id
_entity.type
_entity.pdbx_description
1 polymer ?
#
loop_
_entity_poly.entity_id
_entity_poly.type
_entity_poly.pdbx_seq_one_letter_code
_entity_poly.pdbx_strand_id
1 'polypeptide(L)' 'MHYRRFLRYNVLGGIAWVMLFAYAGYAFGQHPVVKQNLTLVLAAIIVISILPAIIEIIRQRRRTT' A
#
# COMPACT_ATOMS: atom_id res chain seq x y z
N MET A 1 -14.77 -27.37 -8.83
CA MET A 1 -13.69 -26.35 -8.83
C MET A 1 -12.60 -26.78 -7.86
N HIS A 2 -11.36 -26.99 -8.31
CA HIS A 2 -10.31 -27.49 -7.42
C HIS A 2 -9.76 -26.37 -6.52
N TYR A 3 -10.28 -26.32 -5.29
CA TYR A 3 -9.85 -25.41 -4.21
C TYR A 3 -8.31 -25.39 -4.02
N ARG A 4 -7.65 -26.53 -4.25
CA ARG A 4 -6.18 -26.66 -4.20
C ARG A 4 -5.44 -25.75 -5.18
N ARG A 5 -6.01 -25.43 -6.35
CA ARG A 5 -5.39 -24.50 -7.32
C ARG A 5 -5.56 -23.05 -6.84
N PHE A 6 -6.75 -22.69 -6.38
CA PHE A 6 -7.02 -21.37 -5.81
C PHE A 6 -6.13 -21.06 -4.60
N LEU A 7 -5.97 -22.01 -3.68
CA LEU A 7 -5.12 -21.84 -2.51
C LEU A 7 -3.65 -21.61 -2.87
N ARG A 8 -3.10 -22.38 -3.83
CA ARG A 8 -1.71 -22.20 -4.29
C ARG A 8 -1.48 -20.82 -4.89
N TYR A 9 -2.40 -20.34 -5.72
CA TYR A 9 -2.28 -18.99 -6.31
C TYR A 9 -2.39 -17.90 -5.24
N ASN A 10 -3.27 -18.04 -4.24
CA ASN A 10 -3.38 -17.08 -3.14
C ASN A 10 -2.13 -17.07 -2.26
N VAL A 11 -1.59 -18.24 -1.92
CA VAL A 11 -0.40 -18.34 -1.07
C VAL A 11 0.83 -17.81 -1.82
N LEU A 12 1.05 -18.21 -3.08
CA LEU A 12 2.16 -17.71 -3.88
C LEU A 12 2.03 -16.22 -4.16
N GLY A 13 0.83 -15.75 -4.50
CA GLY A 13 0.55 -14.33 -4.71
C GLY A 13 0.76 -13.52 -3.43
N GLY A 14 0.29 -14.02 -2.28
CA GLY A 14 0.49 -13.38 -0.98
C GLY A 14 1.96 -13.32 -0.58
N ILE A 15 2.70 -14.42 -0.73
CA ILE A 15 4.14 -14.45 -0.45
C ILE A 15 4.89 -13.48 -1.38
N ALA A 16 4.62 -13.53 -2.69
CA ALA A 16 5.26 -12.64 -3.66
C ALA A 16 4.94 -11.17 -3.35
N TRP A 17 3.70 -10.86 -2.97
CA TRP A 17 3.26 -9.52 -2.60
C TRP A 17 3.98 -9.02 -1.35
N VAL A 18 3.98 -9.80 -0.28
CA VAL A 18 4.66 -9.45 0.98
C VAL A 18 6.16 -9.25 0.74
N MET A 19 6.81 -10.17 0.03
CA MET A 19 8.23 -10.05 -0.29
C MET A 19 8.52 -8.79 -1.11
N LEU A 20 7.69 -8.48 -2.12
CA LEU A 20 7.86 -7.29 -2.95
C LEU A 20 7.79 -6.01 -2.12
N PHE A 21 6.74 -5.84 -1.31
CA PHE A 21 6.57 -4.63 -0.51
C PHE A 21 7.56 -4.53 0.65
N ALA A 22 7.94 -5.65 1.27
CA ALA A 22 8.95 -5.67 2.32
C ALA A 22 10.33 -5.27 1.76
N TYR A 23 10.72 -5.82 0.62
CA TYR A 23 12.00 -5.50 -0.01
C TYR A 23 12.02 -4.08 -0.56
N ALA A 24 10.91 -3.62 -1.16
CA ALA A 24 10.76 -2.23 -1.59
C ALA A 24 10.85 -1.26 -0.40
N GLY A 25 10.19 -1.57 0.72
CA GLY A 25 10.25 -0.77 1.95
C GLY A 25 11.66 -0.76 2.57
N TYR A 26 12.35 -1.90 2.58
CA TYR A 26 13.75 -2.00 3.02
C TYR A 26 14.67 -1.17 2.12
N ALA A 27 14.52 -1.30 0.80
CA ALA A 27 15.31 -0.57 -0.17
C ALA A 27 15.06 0.94 -0.14
N PHE A 28 13.83 1.36 0.14
CA PHE A 28 13.46 2.74 0.34
C PHE A 28 14.01 3.29 1.67
N GLY A 29 13.91 2.51 2.76
CA GLY A 29 14.38 2.90 4.09
C GLY A 29 15.90 2.99 4.25
N GLN A 30 16.69 2.27 3.44
CA GLN A 30 18.15 2.40 3.42
C GLN A 30 18.64 3.69 2.74
N HIS A 31 17.78 4.40 1.99
CA HIS A 31 18.16 5.63 1.32
C HIS A 31 18.41 6.76 2.35
N PRO A 32 19.55 7.49 2.28
CA PRO A 32 19.94 8.47 3.29
C PRO A 32 18.90 9.60 3.49
N VAL A 33 18.19 9.97 2.42
CA VAL A 33 17.09 10.96 2.45
C VAL A 33 15.95 10.50 3.37
N VAL A 34 15.64 9.20 3.39
CA VAL A 34 14.56 8.61 4.20
C VAL A 34 14.98 8.50 5.65
N LYS A 35 16.22 8.07 5.93
CA LYS A 35 16.77 8.04 7.30
C LYS A 35 16.83 9.42 7.95
N GLN A 36 17.19 10.45 7.19
CA GLN A 36 17.25 11.82 7.69
C GLN A 36 15.87 12.47 7.85
N ASN A 37 14.86 12.01 7.09
CA ASN A 37 13.52 12.60 7.07
C ASN A 37 12.42 11.55 7.32
N LEU A 38 12.58 10.71 8.35
CA LEU A 38 11.59 9.67 8.69
C LEU A 38 10.20 10.27 8.91
N THR A 39 10.11 11.42 9.58
CA THR A 39 8.86 12.14 9.81
C THR A 39 8.17 12.55 8.51
N LEU A 40 8.94 12.97 7.51
CA LEU A 40 8.41 13.43 6.21
C LEU A 40 7.89 12.25 5.39
N VAL A 41 8.58 11.12 5.44
CA VAL A 41 8.13 9.88 4.79
C VAL A 41 6.86 9.33 5.44
N LEU A 42 6.81 9.27 6.78
CA LEU A 42 5.61 8.87 7.51
C LEU A 42 4.42 9.80 7.21
N ALA A 43 4.65 11.11 7.20
CA ALA A 43 3.63 12.09 6.82
C ALA A 43 3.13 11.87 5.40
N ALA A 44 4.02 11.61 4.44
CA ALA A 44 3.64 11.31 3.06
C ALA A 44 2.78 10.05 2.96
N ILE A 45 3.12 8.97 3.67
CA ILE A 45 2.34 7.72 3.71
C ILE A 45 0.94 7.99 4.28
N ILE A 46 0.83 8.75 5.37
CA ILE A 46 -0.45 9.12 5.98
C ILE A 46 -1.32 9.90 4.98
N VAL A 47 -0.74 10.91 4.31
CA VAL A 47 -1.45 11.71 3.31
C VAL A 47 -1.92 10.83 2.15
N ILE A 48 -1.07 9.95 1.63
CA ILE A 48 -1.42 9.01 0.55
C ILE A 48 -2.52 8.03 1.00
N SER A 49 -2.52 7.58 2.25
CA SER A 49 -3.54 6.66 2.77
C SER A 49 -4.90 7.35 2.98
N ILE A 50 -4.91 8.64 3.33
CA ILE A 50 -6.14 9.41 3.57
C ILE A 50 -6.73 9.96 2.26
N LEU A 51 -5.88 10.25 1.27
CA LEU A 51 -6.26 10.72 -0.06
C LEU A 51 -7.42 9.92 -0.71
N PRO A 52 -7.38 8.58 -0.82
CA PRO A 52 -8.46 7.81 -1.43
C PRO A 52 -9.76 7.93 -0.63
N ALA A 53 -9.70 8.02 0.70
CA ALA A 53 -10.88 8.23 1.53
C ALA A 53 -11.51 9.61 1.26
N ILE A 54 -10.70 10.67 1.15
CA ILE A 54 -11.18 12.02 0.80
C ILE A 54 -11.80 12.03 -0.59
N ILE A 55 -11.14 11.40 -1.57
CA ILE A 55 -11.64 11.31 -2.96
C ILE A 55 -13.00 10.59 -2.98
N GLU A 56 -13.15 9.50 -2.23
CA GLU A 56 -14.41 8.76 -2.15
C GLU A 56 -15.52 9.63 -1.53
N ILE A 57 -15.24 10.36 -0.45
CA ILE A 57 -16.20 11.27 0.19
C ILE A 57 -16.65 12.38 -0.78
N ILE A 58 -15.72 13.00 -1.51
CA ILE A 58 -16.03 14.04 -2.49
C ILE A 58 -16.87 13.46 -3.64
N ARG A 59 -16.50 12.28 -4.15
CA ARG A 59 -17.24 11.58 -5.22
C ARG A 59 -18.64 11.20 -4.77
N GLN A 60 -18.80 10.75 -3.53
CA GLN A 60 -20.08 10.38 -2.95
C GLN A 60 -21.00 11.61 -2.83
N ARG A 61 -20.48 12.73 -2.32
CA ARG A 61 -21.23 14.00 -2.24
C ARG A 61 -21.71 14.51 -3.60
N ARG A 62 -20.91 14.37 -4.66
CA ARG A 62 -21.29 14.77 -6.04
C ARG A 62 -22.31 13.87 -6.71
N ARG A 63 -22.49 12.62 -6.25
CA ARG A 63 -23.50 11.68 -6.78
C ARG A 63 -24.86 11.83 -6.10
N THR A 64 -24.89 12.37 -4.88
CA THR A 64 -26.10 12.55 -4.07
C THR A 64 -26.78 13.90 -4.25
N THR A 65 -26.22 14.81 -5.03
CA THR A 65 -26.86 16.07 -5.48
C THR A 65 -27.14 15.94 -6.96
#